data_AF-A0A7S3LRA6-F1
#
_entry.id   AF-A0A7S3LRA6-F1
#
_cell.length_a   1.000
_cell.length_b   1.000
_cell.length_c   1.000
_cell.angle_alpha   90.00
_cell.angle_beta   90.00
_cell.angle_gamma   90.00
#
_symmetry.space_group_name_H-M   'P 1'
#
loop_
_entity.id
_entity.type
_entity.pdbx_description
1 polymer ?
#
loop_
_entity_poly.entity_id
_entity_poly.type
_entity_poly.pdbx_seq_one_letter_code
_entity_poly.pdbx_strand_id
1 'polypeptide(L)'
;MSFTNRLFCATVFLVFQYSLAQNNDPKEHHVSTKVNFRTPAGLKAENEDNTYIHTDALFGVPFQKNRMITGLVYYMTPPKDGVIDAGCADNYPVVFDDGEGEKKMTGVGNQVFLVDRGNCTFALKVRIAQANGAEAVIIANNECLNSDYEFLKNRLGESKAKELCCMFSSMPEQCKNNPRFPRYLPFMASNGNQGSDLSITIPAFMMTLTDSLKIKSYLCCDSVQSTLSADDIKYCQKLKDDDLMLVKQSECDKMDHKAVIADLKLDTPHPDGNVEYQLWMKSDTPPDFLESFEWFSQSIHTDTLFTPKYIVVNGQAYNCDKDSCGDFCLYDGKYCSIPEQPFLAGTDVLHENVRQHCIWEQEKDDFHKKGLPMWWEYQKQFRLKRCSFMDNGESFESCSKKITDSFGGLNQANFRACTEKDNEEKILKQLSLDQNDMAIFATSMIVNTRVIHFSLTSPLLAEVICDGFADGTAPKVCSCVSQASTENDLALCKKCLDTNDCDGVPSQPQVMSGYSATSVIGLLLGVSCVFGVGAVAYTRYQKRQMHDDVRNILAEYMPLEEVNGMSFSNSDATSMRTNADREDSNLI
;
A
#
# COMPACT_ATOMS: atom_id res chain seq x y z
N MET A 1 27.64 23.39 56.68
CA MET A 1 27.85 22.26 55.74
C MET A 1 26.55 21.45 55.58
N SER A 2 25.47 22.05 55.07
CA SER A 2 24.15 21.37 55.03
C SER A 2 23.17 22.03 54.04
N PHE A 3 23.57 22.27 52.79
CA PHE A 3 22.60 22.66 51.75
C PHE A 3 23.03 22.24 50.32
N THR A 4 24.32 22.02 50.08
CA THR A 4 24.84 21.60 48.76
C THR A 4 24.73 20.09 48.50
N ASN A 5 24.69 19.23 49.52
CA ASN A 5 24.59 17.77 49.34
C ASN A 5 23.16 17.24 49.12
N ARG A 6 22.11 18.06 49.32
CA ARG A 6 20.72 17.63 49.06
C ARG A 6 20.28 17.88 47.61
N LEU A 7 20.88 18.84 46.92
CA LEU A 7 20.55 19.12 45.51
C LEU A 7 21.16 18.07 44.56
N PHE A 8 22.34 17.53 44.90
CA PHE A 8 23.03 16.54 44.06
C PHE A 8 22.39 15.14 44.13
N CYS A 9 21.68 14.82 45.21
CA CYS A 9 20.99 13.53 45.34
C CYS A 9 19.60 13.54 44.66
N ALA A 10 18.95 14.70 44.58
CA ALA A 10 17.65 14.87 43.92
C ALA A 10 17.76 14.85 42.38
N THR A 11 18.85 15.35 41.81
CA THR A 11 19.11 15.28 40.36
C THR A 11 19.51 13.88 39.90
N VAL A 12 20.24 13.11 40.71
CA VAL A 12 20.61 11.72 40.36
C VAL A 12 19.40 10.76 40.45
N PHE A 13 18.46 11.00 41.37
CA PHE A 13 17.21 10.22 41.44
C PHE A 13 16.20 10.56 40.33
N LEU A 14 16.14 11.81 39.87
CA LEU A 14 15.28 12.19 38.74
C LEU A 14 15.81 11.70 37.39
N VAL A 15 17.14 11.60 37.22
CA VAL A 15 17.73 11.02 36.00
C VAL A 15 17.58 9.49 35.98
N PHE A 16 17.62 8.81 37.12
CA PHE A 16 17.41 7.35 37.19
C PHE A 16 15.93 6.91 37.05
N GLN A 17 14.95 7.79 37.31
CA GLN A 17 13.54 7.49 37.04
C GLN A 17 13.11 7.81 35.60
N TYR A 18 13.87 8.63 34.86
CA TYR A 18 13.59 8.88 33.45
C TYR A 18 14.05 7.73 32.52
N SER A 19 14.99 6.88 32.96
CA SER A 19 15.47 5.73 32.17
C SER A 19 14.76 4.39 32.46
N LEU A 20 13.74 4.36 33.31
CA LEU A 20 12.96 3.14 33.61
C LEU A 20 11.44 3.31 33.41
N ALA A 21 11.03 4.34 32.67
CA ALA A 21 9.63 4.59 32.29
C ALA A 21 9.37 4.46 30.78
N GLN A 22 10.23 3.74 30.03
CA GLN A 22 9.82 3.16 28.75
C GLN A 22 9.29 1.75 29.01
N ASN A 23 8.12 1.68 29.64
CA ASN A 23 7.40 0.43 29.80
C ASN A 23 6.01 0.62 29.20
N ASN A 24 5.81 -0.07 28.07
CA ASN A 24 4.52 -0.45 27.52
C ASN A 24 3.59 0.67 27.05
N ASP A 25 4.05 1.48 26.11
CA ASP A 25 3.17 1.79 24.99
C ASP A 25 3.38 0.69 23.93
N PRO A 26 2.33 0.02 23.42
CA PRO A 26 2.49 -0.71 22.17
C PRO A 26 3.00 0.32 21.17
N LYS A 27 4.24 0.15 20.68
CA LYS A 27 4.83 1.02 19.67
C LYS A 27 3.73 1.32 18.66
N GLU A 28 3.31 2.58 18.59
CA GLU A 28 2.43 3.03 17.52
C GLU A 28 3.04 2.48 16.23
N HIS A 29 2.31 1.57 15.59
CA HIS A 29 2.63 1.23 14.23
C HIS A 29 2.45 2.54 13.48
N HIS A 30 3.52 3.30 13.28
CA HIS A 30 3.52 4.46 12.40
C HIS A 30 3.27 3.90 11.02
N VAL A 31 1.99 3.72 10.68
CA VAL A 31 1.59 3.20 9.40
C VAL A 31 1.98 4.27 8.41
N SER A 32 2.94 3.96 7.55
CA SER A 32 3.33 4.85 6.47
C SER A 32 2.16 5.07 5.51
N THR A 33 1.09 4.28 5.58
CA THR A 33 -0.19 4.58 4.91
C THR A 33 -1.21 5.21 5.83
N LYS A 34 -2.10 6.00 5.24
CA LYS A 34 -3.27 6.53 5.92
C LYS A 34 -4.53 6.18 5.13
N VAL A 35 -5.55 5.72 5.84
CA VAL A 35 -6.88 5.41 5.29
C VAL A 35 -7.88 6.23 6.07
N ASN A 36 -8.41 7.27 5.43
CA ASN A 36 -9.27 8.27 6.06
C ASN A 36 -10.56 8.42 5.27
N PHE A 37 -11.69 8.56 5.95
CA PHE A 37 -12.96 8.87 5.30
C PHE A 37 -13.33 10.34 5.53
N ARG A 38 -13.50 11.10 4.45
CA ARG A 38 -13.83 12.53 4.49
C ARG A 38 -15.30 12.78 4.79
N THR A 39 -16.17 11.98 4.18
CA THR A 39 -17.61 12.22 4.16
C THR A 39 -18.35 10.88 4.14
N PRO A 40 -19.38 10.70 4.98
CA PRO A 40 -19.95 11.67 5.94
C PRO A 40 -19.08 11.88 7.18
N ALA A 41 -19.33 12.97 7.93
CA ALA A 41 -18.50 13.37 9.07
C ALA A 41 -18.39 12.30 10.17
N GLY A 42 -19.43 11.45 10.34
CA GLY A 42 -19.42 10.35 11.29
C GLY A 42 -18.46 9.19 10.94
N LEU A 43 -17.88 9.19 9.73
CA LEU A 43 -16.80 8.28 9.33
C LEU A 43 -15.40 8.88 9.53
N LYS A 44 -15.26 10.06 10.14
CA LYS A 44 -13.91 10.53 10.49
C LYS A 44 -13.34 9.66 11.62
N ALA A 45 -12.08 9.25 11.50
CA ALA A 45 -11.39 8.53 12.56
C ALA A 45 -11.16 9.46 13.77
N GLU A 46 -11.40 8.94 14.97
CA GLU A 46 -11.33 9.70 16.24
C GLU A 46 -10.05 9.33 17.03
N ASN A 47 -8.91 9.26 16.35
CA ASN A 47 -7.59 9.05 16.97
C ASN A 47 -6.64 10.20 16.64
N GLU A 48 -5.48 10.25 17.31
CA GLU A 48 -4.52 11.36 17.19
C GLU A 48 -4.05 11.57 15.74
N ASP A 49 -3.89 10.48 14.98
CA ASP A 49 -3.47 10.50 13.57
C ASP A 49 -4.59 10.74 12.56
N ASN A 50 -5.85 10.81 13.00
CA ASN A 50 -7.06 10.87 12.17
C ASN A 50 -7.09 9.80 11.05
N THR A 51 -6.63 8.58 11.33
CA THR A 51 -6.58 7.45 10.38
C THR A 51 -7.15 6.16 10.96
N TYR A 52 -7.82 5.38 10.12
CA TYR A 52 -8.26 4.05 10.52
C TYR A 52 -7.09 3.09 10.69
N ILE A 53 -7.26 2.09 11.58
CA ILE A 53 -6.32 0.98 11.72
C ILE A 53 -6.44 0.09 10.48
N HIS A 54 -5.32 -0.14 9.79
CA HIS A 54 -5.29 -0.95 8.58
C HIS A 54 -3.93 -1.65 8.37
N THR A 55 -3.91 -2.64 7.49
CA THR A 55 -2.68 -3.24 6.94
C THR A 55 -2.69 -3.14 5.42
N ASP A 56 -1.52 -3.01 4.80
CA ASP A 56 -1.40 -2.95 3.35
C ASP A 56 -1.25 -4.33 2.73
N ALA A 57 -1.61 -4.42 1.45
CA ALA A 57 -1.30 -5.59 0.66
C ALA A 57 0.20 -5.71 0.48
N LEU A 58 0.71 -6.92 0.69
CA LEU A 58 2.12 -7.21 0.48
C LEU A 58 2.43 -7.35 -1.02
N PHE A 59 1.40 -7.41 -1.88
CA PHE A 59 1.50 -7.56 -3.34
C PHE A 59 0.94 -6.31 -4.06
N GLY A 60 1.26 -6.17 -5.35
CA GLY A 60 0.79 -5.06 -6.19
C GLY A 60 1.86 -4.00 -6.41
N VAL A 61 1.45 -2.78 -6.76
CA VAL A 61 2.32 -1.69 -7.26
C VAL A 61 3.56 -1.51 -6.40
N PRO A 62 4.75 -1.37 -7.02
CA PRO A 62 5.84 -0.68 -6.35
C PRO A 62 5.41 0.76 -5.99
N PHE A 63 6.06 1.30 -4.98
CA PHE A 63 5.65 2.52 -4.30
C PHE A 63 5.48 3.70 -5.26
N GLN A 64 4.51 4.57 -4.97
CA GLN A 64 4.45 5.89 -5.57
C GLN A 64 4.42 6.89 -4.43
N LYS A 65 5.60 7.45 -4.15
CA LYS A 65 5.78 8.48 -3.14
C LYS A 65 4.74 9.60 -3.27
N ASN A 66 4.16 10.02 -2.14
CA ASN A 66 3.13 11.07 -2.06
C ASN A 66 1.87 10.80 -2.90
N ARG A 67 1.60 9.55 -3.30
CA ARG A 67 0.35 9.23 -3.99
C ARG A 67 -0.82 9.33 -3.01
N MET A 68 -1.71 10.26 -3.29
CA MET A 68 -3.00 10.40 -2.63
C MET A 68 -4.08 9.95 -3.60
N ILE A 69 -4.90 8.99 -3.17
CA ILE A 69 -6.09 8.56 -3.90
C ILE A 69 -7.29 9.07 -3.11
N THR A 70 -7.90 10.16 -3.58
CA THR A 70 -9.20 10.61 -3.08
C THR A 70 -10.27 10.06 -3.99
N GLY A 71 -11.08 9.13 -3.50
CA GLY A 71 -12.03 8.40 -4.32
C GLY A 71 -13.37 8.10 -3.65
N LEU A 72 -14.34 7.77 -4.49
CA LEU A 72 -15.66 7.29 -4.08
C LEU A 72 -15.55 5.80 -3.74
N VAL A 73 -15.88 5.45 -2.50
CA VAL A 73 -15.86 4.08 -1.99
C VAL A 73 -17.20 3.42 -2.25
N TYR A 74 -17.19 2.34 -3.01
CA TYR A 74 -18.36 1.54 -3.32
C TYR A 74 -18.26 0.17 -2.64
N TYR A 75 -19.35 -0.28 -2.03
CA TYR A 75 -19.42 -1.65 -1.55
C TYR A 75 -19.72 -2.60 -2.72
N MET A 76 -18.76 -3.47 -3.02
CA MET A 76 -18.73 -4.25 -4.25
C MET A 76 -18.86 -5.76 -3.99
N THR A 77 -19.44 -6.20 -2.87
CA THR A 77 -19.67 -7.63 -2.62
C THR A 77 -21.12 -8.02 -2.98
N PRO A 78 -21.46 -8.39 -4.24
CA PRO A 78 -22.80 -8.86 -4.55
C PRO A 78 -23.02 -10.30 -4.06
N PRO A 79 -24.22 -10.65 -3.57
CA PRO A 79 -24.63 -12.03 -3.45
C PRO A 79 -25.02 -12.58 -4.83
N LYS A 80 -24.58 -13.79 -5.13
CA LYS A 80 -25.00 -14.57 -6.30
C LYS A 80 -25.85 -15.74 -5.84
N ASP A 81 -27.11 -15.79 -6.23
CA ASP A 81 -28.02 -16.91 -5.95
C ASP A 81 -28.10 -17.29 -4.44
N GLY A 82 -28.02 -16.29 -3.55
CA GLY A 82 -28.00 -16.49 -2.09
C GLY A 82 -26.63 -16.85 -1.49
N VAL A 83 -25.57 -16.91 -2.31
CA VAL A 83 -24.17 -17.11 -1.89
C VAL A 83 -23.42 -15.78 -1.98
N ILE A 84 -22.88 -15.30 -0.86
CA ILE A 84 -22.02 -14.12 -0.84
C ILE A 84 -20.72 -14.53 -1.53
N ASP A 85 -20.45 -13.98 -2.72
CA ASP A 85 -19.25 -14.30 -3.50
C ASP A 85 -18.00 -13.60 -2.95
N ALA A 86 -18.16 -12.62 -2.05
CA ALA A 86 -17.08 -11.88 -1.40
C ALA A 86 -16.16 -11.15 -2.40
N GLY A 87 -16.62 -10.85 -3.62
CA GLY A 87 -15.82 -10.21 -4.66
C GLY A 87 -14.82 -11.16 -5.34
N CYS A 88 -15.23 -12.40 -5.55
CA CYS A 88 -14.47 -13.45 -6.23
C CYS A 88 -14.95 -13.70 -7.67
N ALA A 89 -16.07 -13.10 -8.08
CA ALA A 89 -16.67 -13.19 -9.39
C ALA A 89 -16.23 -12.00 -10.25
N ASP A 90 -16.01 -12.27 -11.53
CA ASP A 90 -15.49 -11.30 -12.50
C ASP A 90 -16.41 -10.09 -12.76
N ASN A 91 -17.68 -10.19 -12.37
CA ASN A 91 -18.71 -9.20 -12.64
C ASN A 91 -19.10 -8.45 -11.37
N TYR A 92 -18.46 -7.30 -11.12
CA TYR A 92 -19.03 -6.32 -10.21
C TYR A 92 -20.18 -5.58 -10.92
N PRO A 93 -21.33 -5.35 -10.26
CA PRO A 93 -22.39 -4.51 -10.80
C PRO A 93 -21.96 -3.05 -10.71
N VAL A 94 -21.04 -2.62 -11.58
CA VAL A 94 -20.60 -1.21 -11.69
C VAL A 94 -21.54 -0.43 -12.62
N VAL A 95 -22.83 -0.74 -12.56
CA VAL A 95 -23.83 -0.32 -13.54
C VAL A 95 -24.97 0.39 -12.82
N PHE A 96 -25.16 1.67 -13.11
CA PHE A 96 -26.34 2.40 -12.66
C PHE A 96 -27.42 2.34 -13.75
N ASP A 97 -28.68 2.21 -13.32
CA ASP A 97 -29.85 2.43 -14.15
C ASP A 97 -30.37 3.84 -13.85
N ASP A 98 -30.06 4.79 -14.74
CA ASP A 98 -30.56 6.17 -14.66
C ASP A 98 -31.96 6.32 -15.29
N GLY A 99 -32.63 5.20 -15.60
CA GLY A 99 -33.87 5.18 -16.35
C GLY A 99 -33.68 5.23 -17.87
N GLU A 100 -32.43 5.28 -18.36
CA GLU A 100 -32.08 5.15 -19.78
C GLU A 100 -31.30 3.86 -20.10
N GLY A 101 -31.18 2.95 -19.13
CA GLY A 101 -30.54 1.64 -19.26
C GLY A 101 -29.22 1.50 -18.51
N GLU A 102 -28.69 0.28 -18.52
CA GLU A 102 -27.44 -0.10 -17.86
C GLU A 102 -26.22 0.66 -18.40
N LYS A 103 -25.72 1.66 -17.66
CA LYS A 103 -24.48 2.38 -18.00
C LYS A 103 -23.35 1.99 -17.04
N LYS A 104 -22.23 1.49 -17.58
CA LYS A 104 -20.98 1.30 -16.81
C LYS A 104 -20.50 2.65 -16.28
N MET A 105 -20.20 2.73 -14.98
CA MET A 105 -19.68 3.94 -14.35
C MET A 105 -18.31 4.29 -14.92
N THR A 106 -18.31 5.08 -15.99
CA THR A 106 -17.14 5.55 -16.72
C THR A 106 -17.14 7.07 -16.63
N GLY A 107 -16.12 7.66 -15.98
CA GLY A 107 -15.91 9.11 -15.98
C GLY A 107 -16.23 9.89 -14.68
N VAL A 108 -16.45 9.24 -13.53
CA VAL A 108 -16.66 9.95 -12.23
C VAL A 108 -15.56 9.62 -11.23
N GLY A 109 -14.41 10.29 -11.37
CA GLY A 109 -13.32 10.29 -10.38
C GLY A 109 -12.72 8.92 -10.05
N ASN A 110 -11.87 8.91 -9.03
CA ASN A 110 -11.18 7.71 -8.58
C ASN A 110 -12.17 6.80 -7.85
N GLN A 111 -12.24 5.52 -8.23
CA GLN A 111 -13.15 4.55 -7.60
C GLN A 111 -12.40 3.66 -6.62
N VAL A 112 -12.91 3.50 -5.42
CA VAL A 112 -12.35 2.62 -4.39
C VAL A 112 -13.35 1.52 -4.10
N PHE A 113 -12.94 0.26 -4.16
CA PHE A 113 -13.86 -0.85 -3.94
C PHE A 113 -13.70 -1.39 -2.51
N LEU A 114 -14.78 -1.41 -1.73
CA LEU A 114 -14.87 -2.12 -0.46
C LEU A 114 -15.38 -3.54 -0.71
N VAL A 115 -14.57 -4.55 -0.37
CA VAL A 115 -14.82 -5.96 -0.68
C VAL A 115 -14.63 -6.83 0.57
N ASP A 116 -15.40 -7.90 0.70
CA ASP A 116 -15.32 -8.78 1.86
C ASP A 116 -14.16 -9.77 1.80
N ARG A 117 -13.53 -10.01 2.95
CA ARG A 117 -12.59 -11.12 3.13
C ARG A 117 -13.33 -12.46 3.07
N GLY A 118 -12.72 -13.44 2.41
CA GLY A 118 -13.22 -14.82 2.31
C GLY A 118 -13.30 -15.34 0.88
N ASN A 119 -13.66 -16.62 0.72
CA ASN A 119 -13.92 -17.34 -0.53
C ASN A 119 -12.77 -17.51 -1.54
N CYS A 120 -11.95 -16.48 -1.77
CA CYS A 120 -10.81 -16.51 -2.68
C CYS A 120 -9.64 -15.67 -2.15
N THR A 121 -8.50 -15.74 -2.83
CA THR A 121 -7.26 -15.04 -2.42
C THR A 121 -7.41 -13.53 -2.51
N PHE A 122 -6.67 -12.80 -1.67
CA PHE A 122 -6.64 -11.33 -1.70
C PHE A 122 -6.19 -10.79 -3.06
N ALA A 123 -5.13 -11.37 -3.64
CA ALA A 123 -4.63 -10.99 -4.96
C ALA A 123 -5.69 -11.15 -6.05
N LEU A 124 -6.52 -12.21 -6.00
CA LEU A 124 -7.62 -12.38 -6.97
C LEU A 124 -8.67 -11.27 -6.81
N LYS A 125 -9.11 -10.97 -5.58
CA LYS A 125 -10.07 -9.89 -5.32
C LYS A 125 -9.61 -8.55 -5.88
N VAL A 126 -8.34 -8.20 -5.61
CA VAL A 126 -7.75 -6.93 -6.06
C VAL A 126 -7.61 -6.91 -7.58
N ARG A 127 -7.21 -8.02 -8.21
CA ARG A 127 -7.15 -8.14 -9.68
C ARG A 127 -8.52 -7.94 -10.33
N ILE A 128 -9.56 -8.57 -9.78
CA ILE A 128 -10.92 -8.41 -10.30
C ILE A 128 -11.40 -6.97 -10.11
N ALA A 129 -11.13 -6.35 -8.95
CA ALA A 129 -11.50 -4.96 -8.69
C ALA A 129 -10.82 -4.00 -9.67
N GLN A 130 -9.52 -4.18 -9.88
CA GLN A 130 -8.76 -3.42 -10.87
C GLN A 130 -9.31 -3.58 -12.30
N ALA A 131 -9.60 -4.82 -12.71
CA ALA A 131 -10.17 -5.10 -14.02
C ALA A 131 -11.56 -4.43 -14.23
N ASN A 132 -12.24 -4.13 -13.13
CA ASN A 132 -13.52 -3.43 -13.09
C ASN A 132 -13.38 -1.92 -12.79
N GLY A 133 -12.18 -1.36 -12.87
CA GLY A 133 -11.94 0.09 -12.81
C GLY A 133 -11.70 0.65 -11.41
N ALA A 134 -11.50 -0.18 -10.39
CA ALA A 134 -11.04 0.29 -9.10
C ALA A 134 -9.62 0.86 -9.20
N GLU A 135 -9.36 1.96 -8.50
CA GLU A 135 -8.05 2.57 -8.33
C GLU A 135 -7.39 2.22 -7.00
N ALA A 136 -8.17 1.70 -6.06
CA ALA A 136 -7.72 1.10 -4.81
C ALA A 136 -8.78 0.14 -4.27
N VAL A 137 -8.38 -0.76 -3.37
CA VAL A 137 -9.29 -1.71 -2.73
C VAL A 137 -9.18 -1.62 -1.21
N ILE A 138 -10.32 -1.63 -0.54
CA ILE A 138 -10.42 -1.81 0.91
C ILE A 138 -11.03 -3.18 1.15
N ILE A 139 -10.33 -4.05 1.87
CA ILE A 139 -10.78 -5.39 2.23
C ILE A 139 -11.34 -5.33 3.65
N ALA A 140 -12.63 -5.62 3.78
CA ALA A 140 -13.30 -5.74 5.05
C ALA A 140 -12.92 -7.06 5.72
N ASN A 141 -12.18 -7.00 6.82
CA ASN A 141 -11.85 -8.18 7.59
C ASN A 141 -13.12 -8.79 8.21
N ASN A 142 -13.16 -10.12 8.30
CA ASN A 142 -14.26 -10.88 8.90
C ASN A 142 -13.87 -11.60 10.20
N GLU A 143 -12.62 -11.48 10.65
CA GLU A 143 -12.12 -12.05 11.92
C GLU A 143 -11.98 -10.95 12.98
N CYS A 144 -12.45 -11.19 14.20
CA CYS A 144 -12.26 -10.25 15.31
C CYS A 144 -10.80 -10.20 15.76
N LEU A 145 -10.30 -8.98 15.97
CA LEU A 145 -9.11 -8.72 16.77
C LEU A 145 -9.44 -8.63 18.27
N ASN A 146 -8.41 -8.66 19.11
CA ASN A 146 -8.57 -8.39 20.54
C ASN A 146 -9.16 -6.98 20.78
N SER A 147 -8.72 -5.98 20.00
CA SER A 147 -9.28 -4.63 20.03
C SER A 147 -10.76 -4.59 19.65
N ASP A 148 -11.16 -5.31 18.59
CA ASP A 148 -12.56 -5.43 18.18
C ASP A 148 -13.40 -6.06 19.31
N TYR A 149 -12.90 -7.13 19.92
CA TYR A 149 -13.60 -7.83 21.00
C TYR A 149 -13.77 -6.94 22.23
N GLU A 150 -12.73 -6.24 22.68
CA GLU A 150 -12.83 -5.34 23.83
C GLU A 150 -13.75 -4.15 23.53
N PHE A 151 -13.71 -3.59 22.32
CA PHE A 151 -14.66 -2.56 21.88
C PHE A 151 -16.11 -3.07 21.95
N LEU A 152 -16.40 -4.23 21.35
CA LEU A 152 -17.73 -4.83 21.33
C LEU A 152 -18.20 -5.24 22.72
N LYS A 153 -17.31 -5.76 23.56
CA LYS A 153 -17.60 -6.17 24.94
C LYS A 153 -17.98 -4.97 25.80
N ASN A 154 -17.28 -3.85 25.66
CA ASN A 154 -17.59 -2.62 26.39
C ASN A 154 -18.94 -2.01 25.98
N ARG A 155 -19.36 -2.18 24.72
CA ARG A 155 -20.63 -1.64 24.20
C ARG A 155 -21.83 -2.57 24.37
N LEU A 156 -21.67 -3.85 24.06
CA LEU A 156 -22.76 -4.83 23.93
C LEU A 156 -22.77 -5.88 25.05
N GLY A 157 -21.76 -5.85 25.92
CA GLY A 157 -21.55 -6.88 26.94
C GLY A 157 -20.85 -8.13 26.39
N GLU A 158 -20.25 -8.89 27.30
CA GLU A 158 -19.39 -10.03 26.98
C GLU A 158 -20.10 -11.12 26.17
N SER A 159 -21.35 -11.45 26.50
CA SER A 159 -22.12 -12.50 25.82
C SER A 159 -22.32 -12.18 24.33
N LYS A 160 -22.74 -10.95 24.01
CA LYS A 160 -22.99 -10.54 22.64
C LYS A 160 -21.69 -10.34 21.85
N ALA A 161 -20.65 -9.83 22.49
CA ALA A 161 -19.33 -9.71 21.87
C ALA A 161 -18.75 -11.08 21.49
N LYS A 162 -18.88 -12.10 22.36
CA LYS A 162 -18.47 -13.48 22.03
C LYS A 162 -19.28 -14.05 20.86
N GLU A 163 -20.59 -13.86 20.86
CA GLU A 163 -21.45 -14.33 19.77
C GLU A 163 -21.02 -13.74 18.42
N LEU A 164 -20.78 -12.43 18.37
CA LEU A 164 -20.37 -11.72 17.16
C LEU A 164 -18.96 -12.12 16.71
N CYS A 165 -17.98 -12.07 17.62
CA CYS A 165 -16.59 -12.35 17.27
C CYS A 165 -16.31 -13.82 16.94
N CYS A 166 -17.07 -14.75 17.51
CA CYS A 166 -16.92 -16.16 17.21
C CYS A 166 -17.79 -16.64 16.04
N MET A 167 -18.68 -15.79 15.49
CA MET A 167 -19.57 -16.15 14.37
C MET A 167 -18.79 -16.58 13.13
N PHE A 168 -17.70 -15.89 12.83
CA PHE A 168 -16.87 -16.10 11.64
C PHE A 168 -15.56 -16.86 11.93
N SER A 169 -15.40 -17.37 13.15
CA SER A 169 -14.25 -18.21 13.51
C SER A 169 -14.31 -19.54 12.77
N SER A 170 -13.16 -20.08 12.37
CA SER A 170 -13.05 -21.45 11.85
C SER A 170 -13.43 -22.51 12.88
N MET A 171 -13.44 -22.17 14.17
CA MET A 171 -13.84 -23.04 15.28
C MET A 171 -14.79 -22.31 16.25
N PRO A 172 -16.07 -22.06 15.87
CA PRO A 172 -16.99 -21.21 16.62
C PRO A 172 -17.22 -21.65 18.07
N GLU A 173 -17.40 -22.96 18.31
CA GLU A 173 -17.66 -23.49 19.65
C GLU A 173 -16.43 -23.44 20.55
N GLN A 174 -15.24 -23.67 20.00
CA GLN A 174 -13.99 -23.53 20.77
C GLN A 174 -13.73 -22.05 21.12
N CYS A 175 -13.97 -21.15 20.16
CA CYS A 175 -13.87 -19.71 20.36
C CYS A 175 -14.81 -19.22 21.48
N LYS A 176 -16.06 -19.68 21.51
CA LYS A 176 -17.03 -19.29 22.57
C LYS A 176 -16.57 -19.71 23.97
N ASN A 177 -15.96 -20.90 24.08
CA ASN A 177 -15.50 -21.46 25.35
C ASN A 177 -14.19 -20.82 25.83
N ASN A 178 -13.27 -20.49 24.91
CA ASN A 178 -11.99 -19.89 25.21
C ASN A 178 -11.64 -18.84 24.14
N PRO A 179 -12.15 -17.61 24.26
CA PRO A 179 -11.98 -16.58 23.24
C PRO A 179 -10.50 -16.20 23.15
N ARG A 180 -9.90 -16.47 22.00
CA ARG A 180 -8.55 -16.04 21.65
C ARG A 180 -8.61 -15.34 20.32
N PHE A 181 -8.35 -14.04 20.34
CA PHE A 181 -8.36 -13.20 19.17
C PHE A 181 -6.94 -12.70 18.88
N PRO A 182 -6.53 -12.65 17.60
CA PRO A 182 -5.25 -12.06 17.22
C PRO A 182 -5.18 -10.59 17.65
N ARG A 183 -3.98 -10.12 17.95
CA ARG A 183 -3.75 -8.72 18.32
C ARG A 183 -3.73 -7.80 17.09
N TYR A 184 -3.29 -8.32 15.95
CA TYR A 184 -3.06 -7.56 14.73
C TYR A 184 -3.87 -8.11 13.57
N LEU A 185 -4.15 -7.26 12.59
CA LEU A 185 -4.76 -7.66 11.32
C LEU A 185 -3.86 -8.69 10.60
N PRO A 186 -4.46 -9.67 9.89
CA PRO A 186 -3.69 -10.59 9.08
C PRO A 186 -3.10 -9.91 7.85
N PHE A 187 -2.06 -10.55 7.32
CA PHE A 187 -1.35 -10.09 6.13
C PHE A 187 -2.08 -10.49 4.88
N MET A 188 -2.14 -9.56 3.93
CA MET A 188 -2.59 -9.84 2.58
C MET A 188 -1.38 -10.25 1.74
N ALA A 189 -1.03 -11.53 1.79
CA ALA A 189 -0.01 -12.12 0.93
C ALA A 189 -0.64 -12.70 -0.35
N SER A 190 0.13 -12.70 -1.44
CA SER A 190 -0.24 -13.46 -2.62
C SER A 190 0.18 -14.93 -2.50
N ASN A 191 -0.41 -15.79 -3.33
CA ASN A 191 -0.13 -17.22 -3.41
C ASN A 191 1.19 -17.56 -4.13
N GLY A 192 2.05 -16.58 -4.42
CA GLY A 192 3.40 -16.79 -4.95
C GLY A 192 3.47 -17.11 -6.44
N ASN A 193 2.35 -17.03 -7.17
CA ASN A 193 2.36 -17.12 -8.63
C ASN A 193 2.85 -15.79 -9.23
N GLN A 194 4.18 -15.62 -9.24
CA GLN A 194 4.93 -14.40 -9.59
C GLN A 194 4.40 -13.70 -10.86
N GLY A 195 3.98 -14.44 -11.89
CA GLY A 195 3.47 -13.83 -13.13
C GLY A 195 2.08 -13.18 -13.01
N SER A 196 1.26 -13.59 -12.04
CA SER A 196 -0.10 -13.06 -11.87
C SER A 196 -0.16 -11.88 -10.91
N ASP A 197 0.80 -11.77 -9.99
CA ASP A 197 0.83 -10.72 -8.96
C ASP A 197 1.37 -9.39 -9.50
N LEU A 198 2.29 -9.47 -10.45
CA LEU A 198 2.82 -8.32 -11.20
C LEU A 198 1.76 -7.58 -12.03
N SER A 199 0.60 -8.21 -12.27
CA SER A 199 -0.51 -7.55 -12.98
C SER A 199 -1.31 -6.58 -12.11
N ILE A 200 -1.13 -6.62 -10.78
CA ILE A 200 -1.83 -5.75 -9.85
C ILE A 200 -1.07 -4.42 -9.75
N THR A 201 -1.72 -3.33 -10.17
CA THR A 201 -1.20 -1.97 -10.28
C THR A 201 -2.00 -0.96 -9.43
N ILE A 202 -2.85 -1.44 -8.52
CA ILE A 202 -3.57 -0.62 -7.53
C ILE A 202 -3.24 -1.05 -6.09
N PRO A 203 -3.20 -0.11 -5.11
CA PRO A 203 -3.00 -0.44 -3.71
C PRO A 203 -4.24 -1.11 -3.11
N ALA A 204 -4.02 -1.93 -2.09
CA ALA A 204 -5.08 -2.56 -1.31
C ALA A 204 -4.79 -2.49 0.19
N PHE A 205 -5.84 -2.27 0.97
CA PHE A 205 -5.79 -2.07 2.42
C PHE A 205 -6.77 -3.03 3.09
N MET A 206 -6.44 -3.62 4.23
CA MET A 206 -7.39 -4.36 5.06
C MET A 206 -7.73 -3.52 6.29
N MET A 207 -9.02 -3.45 6.62
CA MET A 207 -9.51 -2.75 7.81
C MET A 207 -10.01 -3.73 8.86
N THR A 208 -10.06 -3.29 10.12
CA THR A 208 -10.63 -4.07 11.24
C THR A 208 -12.08 -4.45 10.99
N LEU A 209 -12.57 -5.46 11.70
CA LEU A 209 -13.95 -5.90 11.57
C LEU A 209 -14.91 -4.76 11.95
N THR A 210 -14.68 -4.13 13.10
CA THR A 210 -15.58 -3.08 13.62
C THR A 210 -15.59 -1.84 12.72
N ASP A 211 -14.45 -1.40 12.22
CA ASP A 211 -14.39 -0.25 11.32
C ASP A 211 -15.04 -0.53 9.96
N SER A 212 -14.82 -1.74 9.43
CA SER A 212 -15.44 -2.16 8.17
C SER A 212 -16.96 -2.20 8.28
N LEU A 213 -17.49 -2.71 9.40
CA LEU A 213 -18.93 -2.72 9.67
C LEU A 213 -19.51 -1.30 9.80
N LYS A 214 -18.76 -0.38 10.42
CA LYS A 214 -19.13 1.04 10.48
C LYS A 214 -19.26 1.63 9.08
N ILE A 215 -18.30 1.41 8.19
CA ILE A 215 -18.35 1.95 6.82
C ILE A 215 -19.52 1.35 6.02
N LYS A 216 -19.71 0.03 6.13
CA LYS A 216 -20.82 -0.67 5.48
C LYS A 216 -22.18 -0.11 5.89
N SER A 217 -22.37 0.27 7.16
CA SER A 217 -23.65 0.85 7.60
C SER A 217 -23.96 2.17 6.90
N TYR A 218 -22.97 3.03 6.65
CA TYR A 218 -23.17 4.26 5.89
C TYR A 218 -23.43 4.03 4.40
N LEU A 219 -22.80 3.00 3.82
CA LEU A 219 -23.02 2.62 2.43
C LEU A 219 -24.42 2.00 2.23
N CYS A 220 -24.97 1.33 3.25
CA CYS A 220 -26.22 0.57 3.13
C CYS A 220 -27.46 1.14 3.85
N CYS A 221 -27.40 2.23 4.64
CA CYS A 221 -28.54 2.60 5.52
C CYS A 221 -29.22 3.97 5.28
N ASP A 222 -28.90 4.75 4.22
CA ASP A 222 -29.25 6.19 4.20
C ASP A 222 -30.31 6.71 3.19
N SER A 223 -31.08 5.88 2.48
CA SER A 223 -32.24 6.35 1.65
C SER A 223 -33.59 5.88 2.20
N VAL A 224 -33.75 5.93 3.52
CA VAL A 224 -34.84 5.26 4.21
C VAL A 224 -35.98 6.23 4.53
N GLN A 225 -36.61 6.81 3.51
CA GLN A 225 -37.89 7.52 3.70
C GLN A 225 -38.96 7.27 2.63
N SER A 226 -38.65 6.73 1.45
CA SER A 226 -39.67 6.62 0.40
C SER A 226 -40.20 5.20 0.11
N THR A 227 -39.51 4.12 0.50
CA THR A 227 -39.87 2.76 0.02
C THR A 227 -39.78 1.61 1.03
N LEU A 228 -39.35 1.85 2.26
CA LEU A 228 -39.20 0.79 3.29
C LEU A 228 -40.39 0.71 4.25
N SER A 229 -40.61 -0.48 4.81
CA SER A 229 -41.65 -0.72 5.81
C SER A 229 -41.31 -0.02 7.13
N ALA A 230 -42.31 0.26 7.96
CA ALA A 230 -42.11 0.95 9.25
C ALA A 230 -41.15 0.19 10.20
N ASP A 231 -41.02 -1.12 10.06
CA ASP A 231 -40.11 -1.95 10.86
C ASP A 231 -38.65 -1.83 10.39
N ASP A 232 -38.41 -1.71 9.08
CA ASP A 232 -37.07 -1.52 8.49
C ASP A 232 -36.54 -0.09 8.76
N ILE A 233 -37.43 0.91 8.74
CA ILE A 233 -37.11 2.29 9.14
C ILE A 233 -36.70 2.33 10.62
N LYS A 234 -37.43 1.62 11.49
CA LYS A 234 -37.13 1.51 12.91
C LYS A 234 -35.83 0.74 13.17
N TYR A 235 -35.51 -0.26 12.34
CA TYR A 235 -34.24 -1.00 12.38
C TYR A 235 -33.04 -0.13 11.96
N CYS A 236 -33.16 0.64 10.87
CA CYS A 236 -32.13 1.57 10.40
C CYS A 236 -31.91 2.78 11.34
N GLN A 237 -32.98 3.32 11.95
CA GLN A 237 -32.87 4.36 12.97
C GLN A 237 -32.20 3.84 14.24
N LYS A 238 -32.46 2.59 14.63
CA LYS A 238 -31.78 1.92 15.74
C LYS A 238 -30.29 1.66 15.45
N LEU A 239 -29.90 1.48 14.19
CA LEU A 239 -28.49 1.40 13.77
C LEU A 239 -27.75 2.75 13.90
N LYS A 240 -28.46 3.87 13.79
CA LYS A 240 -27.90 5.22 14.00
C LYS A 240 -27.86 5.65 15.47
N ASP A 241 -28.84 5.21 16.26
CA ASP A 241 -29.00 5.62 17.66
C ASP A 241 -28.36 4.64 18.68
N ASP A 242 -28.13 3.35 18.33
CA ASP A 242 -27.64 2.31 19.26
C ASP A 242 -26.40 1.49 18.78
N ASP A 243 -25.63 1.90 17.76
CA ASP A 243 -24.34 1.25 17.38
C ASP A 243 -24.37 -0.29 17.19
N LEU A 244 -25.50 -0.88 16.72
CA LEU A 244 -25.62 -2.33 16.58
C LEU A 244 -25.11 -2.85 15.21
N MET A 245 -23.81 -3.06 15.10
CA MET A 245 -23.08 -3.38 13.85
C MET A 245 -23.35 -4.76 13.20
N LEU A 246 -24.56 -5.03 12.75
CA LEU A 246 -24.81 -6.09 11.76
C LEU A 246 -25.88 -5.62 10.78
N VAL A 247 -25.44 -5.05 9.65
CA VAL A 247 -26.32 -4.93 8.47
C VAL A 247 -26.50 -6.34 7.92
N LYS A 248 -27.74 -6.82 7.80
CA LYS A 248 -27.99 -8.05 7.04
C LYS A 248 -27.64 -7.77 5.59
N GLN A 249 -26.73 -8.55 5.01
CA GLN A 249 -26.28 -8.41 3.62
C GLN A 249 -27.45 -8.29 2.63
N SER A 250 -28.56 -9.00 2.87
CA SER A 250 -29.79 -8.98 2.07
C SER A 250 -30.49 -7.61 1.96
N GLU A 251 -30.12 -6.64 2.80
CA GLU A 251 -30.68 -5.27 2.78
C GLU A 251 -29.80 -4.30 1.98
N CYS A 252 -28.50 -4.56 1.82
CA CYS A 252 -27.62 -3.81 0.92
C CYS A 252 -27.94 -4.05 -0.57
N ASP A 253 -28.62 -5.16 -0.88
CA ASP A 253 -28.92 -5.62 -2.25
C ASP A 253 -29.96 -4.77 -3.01
N LYS A 254 -30.64 -3.85 -2.32
CA LYS A 254 -31.78 -3.09 -2.86
C LYS A 254 -31.47 -1.62 -3.23
N MET A 255 -30.22 -1.19 -3.17
CA MET A 255 -29.88 0.24 -3.17
C MET A 255 -29.14 0.72 -4.41
N ASP A 256 -29.58 1.88 -4.92
CA ASP A 256 -28.79 2.79 -5.77
C ASP A 256 -27.38 2.91 -5.17
N HIS A 257 -26.34 2.64 -5.95
CA HIS A 257 -24.97 2.52 -5.43
C HIS A 257 -24.49 3.85 -4.81
N LYS A 258 -24.66 3.97 -3.50
CA LYS A 258 -24.13 5.09 -2.71
C LYS A 258 -22.64 4.89 -2.50
N ALA A 259 -21.93 6.01 -2.47
CA ALA A 259 -20.52 6.04 -2.16
C ALA A 259 -20.22 7.00 -1.03
N VAL A 260 -19.21 6.66 -0.24
CA VAL A 260 -18.56 7.57 0.71
C VAL A 260 -17.26 8.06 0.10
N ILE A 261 -16.68 9.16 0.60
CA ILE A 261 -15.41 9.66 0.07
C ILE A 261 -14.29 9.27 1.02
N ALA A 262 -13.27 8.58 0.50
CA ALA A 262 -12.05 8.24 1.23
C ALA A 262 -10.82 8.92 0.62
N ASP A 263 -9.88 9.29 1.48
CA ASP A 263 -8.51 9.61 1.15
C ASP A 263 -7.61 8.44 1.55
N LEU A 264 -6.92 7.88 0.58
CA LEU A 264 -5.92 6.84 0.79
C LEU A 264 -4.57 7.47 0.48
N LYS A 265 -3.76 7.67 1.53
CA LYS A 265 -2.41 8.21 1.38
C LYS A 265 -1.42 7.06 1.41
N LEU A 266 -0.67 6.89 0.33
CA LEU A 266 0.55 6.11 0.31
C LEU A 266 1.70 7.04 0.71
N ASP A 267 1.92 7.18 2.03
CA ASP A 267 3.10 7.85 2.55
C ASP A 267 4.24 6.82 2.70
N THR A 268 5.45 7.33 2.69
CA THR A 268 6.69 6.64 3.04
C THR A 268 7.64 7.47 3.91
N PRO A 269 7.56 8.82 4.04
CA PRO A 269 8.60 9.55 4.74
C PRO A 269 8.49 9.37 6.23
N HIS A 270 9.61 8.98 6.83
CA HIS A 270 9.79 8.97 8.27
C HIS A 270 9.74 10.42 8.82
N PRO A 271 9.18 10.65 10.02
CA PRO A 271 8.97 12.00 10.58
C PRO A 271 10.23 12.86 10.74
N ASP A 272 11.41 12.24 10.83
CA ASP A 272 12.69 12.90 11.13
C ASP A 272 13.60 13.10 9.89
N GLY A 273 13.18 12.64 8.72
CA GLY A 273 13.90 12.82 7.45
C GLY A 273 14.97 11.76 7.11
N ASN A 274 15.27 10.80 7.99
CA ASN A 274 16.16 9.68 7.69
C ASN A 274 15.36 8.43 7.30
N VAL A 275 15.85 7.65 6.33
CA VAL A 275 15.20 6.39 5.95
C VAL A 275 15.72 5.26 6.82
N GLU A 276 14.83 4.64 7.60
CA GLU A 276 15.14 3.43 8.35
C GLU A 276 14.78 2.21 7.52
N TYR A 277 15.73 1.30 7.32
CA TYR A 277 15.44 0.04 6.66
C TYR A 277 16.03 -1.16 7.40
N GLN A 278 15.24 -2.22 7.50
CA GLN A 278 15.59 -3.43 8.21
C GLN A 278 15.57 -4.61 7.24
N LEU A 279 16.59 -5.46 7.28
CA LEU A 279 16.59 -6.68 6.47
C LEU A 279 16.39 -7.88 7.38
N TRP A 280 15.22 -8.51 7.26
CA TRP A 280 14.90 -9.76 7.91
C TRP A 280 15.29 -10.93 7.03
N MET A 281 16.11 -11.83 7.54
CA MET A 281 16.59 -13.00 6.81
C MET A 281 16.76 -14.22 7.71
N LYS A 282 17.05 -15.37 7.09
CA LYS A 282 17.66 -16.50 7.79
C LYS A 282 19.16 -16.49 7.53
N SER A 283 19.93 -16.89 8.53
CA SER A 283 21.39 -16.90 8.41
C SER A 283 21.94 -18.05 7.55
N ASP A 284 21.19 -19.14 7.38
CA ASP A 284 21.55 -20.25 6.49
C ASP A 284 21.27 -19.96 5.02
N THR A 285 20.30 -19.11 4.72
CA THR A 285 19.96 -18.69 3.36
C THR A 285 20.05 -17.17 3.19
N PRO A 286 21.28 -16.61 3.23
CA PRO A 286 21.48 -15.19 2.99
C PRO A 286 20.98 -14.82 1.58
N PRO A 287 20.28 -13.69 1.41
CA PRO A 287 19.70 -13.33 0.11
C PRO A 287 20.76 -13.06 -0.95
N ASP A 288 20.53 -13.55 -2.17
CA ASP A 288 21.47 -13.39 -3.31
C ASP A 288 21.77 -11.91 -3.62
N PHE A 289 20.79 -11.03 -3.44
CA PHE A 289 20.92 -9.60 -3.72
C PHE A 289 21.95 -8.89 -2.84
N LEU A 290 22.33 -9.47 -1.68
CA LEU A 290 23.28 -8.84 -0.75
C LEU A 290 24.59 -8.43 -1.45
N GLU A 291 25.04 -9.22 -2.42
CA GLU A 291 26.26 -8.93 -3.18
C GLU A 291 26.12 -7.68 -4.05
N SER A 292 25.08 -7.60 -4.88
CA SER A 292 24.89 -6.46 -5.78
C SER A 292 24.34 -5.22 -5.09
N PHE A 293 23.82 -5.35 -3.87
CA PHE A 293 23.24 -4.26 -3.08
C PHE A 293 24.24 -3.58 -2.12
N GLU A 294 25.35 -4.26 -1.78
CA GLU A 294 26.35 -3.76 -0.83
C GLU A 294 26.85 -2.34 -1.16
N TRP A 295 27.09 -2.05 -2.44
CA TRP A 295 27.57 -0.74 -2.88
C TRP A 295 26.48 0.35 -2.78
N PHE A 296 25.21 -0.02 -2.98
CA PHE A 296 24.11 0.93 -2.88
C PHE A 296 23.91 1.31 -1.42
N SER A 297 23.87 0.32 -0.52
CA SER A 297 23.83 0.49 0.94
C SER A 297 24.95 1.43 1.43
N GLN A 298 26.17 1.29 0.88
CA GLN A 298 27.27 2.24 1.11
C GLN A 298 26.99 3.65 0.67
N SER A 299 26.41 3.84 -0.51
CA SER A 299 26.22 5.18 -1.08
C SER A 299 25.20 6.03 -0.30
N ILE A 300 24.37 5.39 0.52
CA ILE A 300 23.29 6.04 1.30
C ILE A 300 23.46 5.94 2.82
N HIS A 301 24.56 5.34 3.31
CA HIS A 301 24.74 5.03 4.73
C HIS A 301 24.65 6.26 5.65
N THR A 302 25.03 7.45 5.17
CA THR A 302 24.98 8.69 5.94
C THR A 302 23.56 9.21 6.17
N ASP A 303 22.64 8.84 5.29
CA ASP A 303 21.28 9.38 5.23
C ASP A 303 20.23 8.31 5.62
N THR A 304 20.70 7.12 6.04
CA THR A 304 19.84 5.98 6.35
C THR A 304 20.28 5.25 7.61
N LEU A 305 19.35 4.51 8.22
CA LEU A 305 19.58 3.63 9.35
C LEU A 305 19.26 2.19 8.93
N PHE A 306 20.31 1.43 8.61
CA PHE A 306 20.19 0.00 8.32
C PHE A 306 20.12 -0.82 9.61
N THR A 307 19.37 -1.92 9.62
CA THR A 307 19.48 -2.93 10.69
C THR A 307 19.20 -4.35 10.16
N PRO A 308 20.16 -5.29 10.23
CA PRO A 308 19.90 -6.70 9.95
C PRO A 308 19.15 -7.36 11.11
N LYS A 309 18.17 -8.19 10.77
CA LYS A 309 17.32 -8.95 11.70
C LYS A 309 17.19 -10.40 11.23
N TYR A 310 16.94 -11.29 12.18
CA TYR A 310 16.92 -12.73 11.92
C TYR A 310 15.60 -13.37 12.30
N ILE A 311 15.14 -14.26 11.44
CA ILE A 311 13.89 -14.98 11.59
C ILE A 311 14.05 -16.08 12.66
N VAL A 312 13.16 -16.09 13.64
CA VAL A 312 13.05 -17.04 14.74
C VAL A 312 11.59 -17.50 14.85
N VAL A 313 11.36 -18.79 14.61
CA VAL A 313 10.03 -19.40 14.70
C VAL A 313 9.66 -19.61 16.18
N ASN A 314 8.46 -19.19 16.57
CA ASN A 314 7.92 -19.49 17.89
C ASN A 314 7.49 -20.96 17.96
N GLY A 315 8.30 -21.81 18.59
CA GLY A 315 8.05 -23.25 18.67
C GLY A 315 6.83 -23.63 19.51
N GLN A 316 6.41 -22.77 20.45
CA GLN A 316 5.19 -23.00 21.23
C GLN A 316 3.93 -22.96 20.36
N ALA A 317 3.95 -22.17 19.28
CA ALA A 317 2.86 -22.14 18.31
C ALA A 317 2.69 -23.49 17.57
N TYR A 318 3.72 -24.33 17.60
CA TYR A 318 3.77 -25.64 16.96
C TYR A 318 3.82 -26.80 17.97
N ASN A 319 3.51 -26.55 19.26
CA ASN A 319 3.58 -27.53 20.35
C ASN A 319 4.97 -28.18 20.56
N CYS A 320 6.04 -27.48 20.16
CA CYS A 320 7.41 -27.97 20.33
C CYS A 320 7.83 -28.08 21.80
N ASP A 321 7.09 -27.45 22.71
CA ASP A 321 7.25 -27.57 24.17
C ASP A 321 6.82 -28.94 24.73
N LYS A 322 6.02 -29.71 23.97
CA LYS A 322 5.46 -31.00 24.41
C LYS A 322 5.94 -32.18 23.57
N ASP A 323 5.94 -32.02 22.26
CA ASP A 323 6.23 -33.12 21.32
C ASP A 323 7.70 -33.15 20.87
N SER A 324 8.55 -32.31 21.48
CA SER A 324 10.00 -32.18 21.23
C SER A 324 10.32 -32.13 19.73
N CYS A 325 10.32 -30.93 19.14
CA CYS A 325 10.65 -30.65 17.73
C CYS A 325 12.14 -30.90 17.37
N GLY A 326 12.73 -31.98 17.88
CA GLY A 326 14.08 -32.43 17.56
C GLY A 326 15.16 -31.36 17.74
N ASP A 327 16.09 -31.35 16.79
CA ASP A 327 17.21 -30.41 16.66
C ASP A 327 16.83 -29.12 15.92
N PHE A 328 15.53 -28.83 15.74
CA PHE A 328 15.08 -27.56 15.17
C PHE A 328 15.04 -26.42 16.20
N CYS A 329 15.05 -26.74 17.50
CA CYS A 329 14.69 -25.78 18.54
C CYS A 329 15.66 -25.73 19.72
N LEU A 330 15.82 -24.53 20.28
CA LEU A 330 16.54 -24.25 21.52
C LEU A 330 15.56 -23.96 22.67
N TYR A 331 16.08 -24.02 23.90
CA TYR A 331 15.39 -23.62 25.14
C TYR A 331 14.04 -24.32 25.36
N ASP A 332 14.04 -25.66 25.35
CA ASP A 332 12.85 -26.50 25.55
C ASP A 332 11.74 -26.24 24.51
N GLY A 333 12.12 -26.09 23.24
CA GLY A 333 11.16 -25.93 22.14
C GLY A 333 10.56 -24.52 22.01
N LYS A 334 11.10 -23.51 22.72
CA LYS A 334 10.58 -22.14 22.65
C LYS A 334 10.90 -21.44 21.33
N TYR A 335 12.15 -21.55 20.88
CA TYR A 335 12.66 -20.87 19.70
C TYR A 335 13.18 -21.88 18.71
N CYS A 336 12.69 -21.82 17.48
CA CYS A 336 12.99 -22.79 16.44
C CYS A 336 13.46 -22.11 15.16
N SER A 337 14.17 -22.85 14.33
CA SER A 337 14.43 -22.50 12.94
C SER A 337 14.15 -23.70 12.05
N ILE A 338 13.57 -23.44 10.88
CA ILE A 338 13.38 -24.45 9.84
C ILE A 338 14.42 -24.15 8.75
N PRO A 339 15.55 -24.87 8.74
CA PRO A 339 16.60 -24.69 7.76
C PRO A 339 16.08 -25.08 6.38
N GLU A 340 16.55 -24.39 5.34
CA GLU A 340 16.22 -24.79 3.96
C GLU A 340 17.01 -26.03 3.53
N GLN A 341 18.21 -26.21 4.09
CA GLN A 341 19.04 -27.36 3.80
C GLN A 341 18.67 -28.53 4.71
N PRO A 342 18.36 -29.71 4.15
CA PRO A 342 17.77 -30.83 4.89
C PRO A 342 18.70 -31.49 5.90
N PHE A 343 20.01 -31.20 5.86
CA PHE A 343 21.04 -31.76 6.74
C PHE A 343 21.53 -30.78 7.80
N LEU A 344 21.01 -29.55 7.82
CA LEU A 344 21.38 -28.53 8.79
C LEU A 344 20.44 -28.62 10.00
N ALA A 345 20.97 -28.52 11.21
CA ALA A 345 20.13 -28.45 12.41
C ALA A 345 19.57 -27.04 12.57
N GLY A 346 18.29 -26.91 12.97
CA GLY A 346 17.72 -25.60 13.23
C GLY A 346 18.40 -24.87 14.39
N THR A 347 18.94 -25.60 15.36
CA THR A 347 19.78 -25.05 16.43
C THR A 347 21.01 -24.33 15.91
N ASP A 348 21.67 -24.87 14.86
CA ASP A 348 22.85 -24.26 14.27
C ASP A 348 22.51 -22.90 13.62
N VAL A 349 21.36 -22.82 12.95
CA VAL A 349 20.83 -21.58 12.38
C VAL A 349 20.52 -20.55 13.46
N LEU A 350 19.96 -20.97 14.60
CA LEU A 350 19.66 -20.06 15.72
C LEU A 350 20.94 -19.50 16.36
N HIS A 351 21.96 -20.33 16.56
CA HIS A 351 23.27 -19.88 17.04
C HIS A 351 23.93 -18.92 16.05
N GLU A 352 23.81 -19.17 14.75
CA GLU A 352 24.30 -18.25 13.72
C GLU A 352 23.50 -16.93 13.67
N ASN A 353 22.18 -16.96 13.84
CA ASN A 353 21.36 -15.75 13.94
C ASN A 353 21.88 -14.85 15.07
N VAL A 354 22.18 -15.44 16.24
CA VAL A 354 22.72 -14.72 17.40
C VAL A 354 24.15 -14.25 17.14
N ARG A 355 24.99 -15.07 16.51
CA ARG A 355 26.37 -14.70 16.11
C ARG A 355 26.38 -13.45 15.25
N GLN A 356 25.59 -13.42 14.19
CA GLN A 356 25.56 -12.28 13.27
C GLN A 356 24.89 -11.04 13.90
N HIS A 357 23.87 -11.23 14.74
CA HIS A 357 23.30 -10.15 15.55
C HIS A 357 24.36 -9.52 16.47
N CYS A 358 25.16 -10.33 17.15
CA CYS A 358 26.22 -9.86 18.05
C CYS A 358 27.38 -9.16 17.32
N ILE A 359 27.62 -9.46 16.04
CA ILE A 359 28.57 -8.71 15.21
C ILE A 359 28.00 -7.32 14.91
N TRP A 360 26.73 -7.24 14.49
CA TRP A 360 26.04 -5.99 14.22
C TRP A 360 25.94 -5.07 15.45
N GLU A 361 25.68 -5.64 16.62
CA GLU A 361 25.57 -4.86 17.86
C GLU A 361 26.83 -4.06 18.22
N GLN A 362 28.01 -4.47 17.73
CA GLN A 362 29.27 -3.75 17.99
C GLN A 362 29.48 -2.51 17.11
N GLU A 363 28.68 -2.32 16.07
CA GLU A 363 28.88 -1.25 15.08
C GLU A 363 27.63 -0.46 14.71
N LYS A 364 26.45 -0.89 15.18
CA LYS A 364 25.17 -0.24 14.89
C LYS A 364 25.21 1.29 15.06
N ASP A 365 25.87 1.79 16.11
CA ASP A 365 25.93 3.22 16.44
C ASP A 365 26.89 4.01 15.53
N ASP A 366 27.80 3.31 14.84
CA ASP A 366 28.84 3.87 14.00
C ASP A 366 28.59 3.65 12.51
N PHE A 367 27.68 2.74 12.12
CA PHE A 367 27.40 2.42 10.72
C PHE A 367 27.06 3.67 9.89
N HIS A 368 26.13 4.50 10.38
CA HIS A 368 25.72 5.74 9.70
C HIS A 368 26.85 6.79 9.59
N LYS A 369 27.94 6.63 10.36
CA LYS A 369 29.09 7.56 10.35
C LYS A 369 30.24 7.06 9.49
N LYS A 370 30.48 5.75 9.48
CA LYS A 370 31.71 5.13 8.94
C LYS A 370 31.49 4.35 7.65
N GLY A 371 30.26 4.01 7.28
CA GLY A 371 29.97 3.16 6.12
C GLY A 371 30.26 1.70 6.40
N LEU A 372 30.63 0.92 5.37
CA LEU A 372 30.76 -0.56 5.44
C LEU A 372 31.48 -1.01 6.70
N PRO A 373 30.74 -1.64 7.62
CA PRO A 373 31.30 -2.11 8.86
C PRO A 373 31.33 -3.66 8.85
N MET A 374 31.79 -4.24 9.96
CA MET A 374 32.03 -5.65 10.22
C MET A 374 30.93 -6.59 9.73
N TRP A 375 29.65 -6.26 9.84
CA TRP A 375 28.57 -7.15 9.41
C TRP A 375 28.58 -7.42 7.91
N TRP A 376 28.73 -6.38 7.08
CA TRP A 376 28.77 -6.57 5.62
C TRP A 376 30.00 -7.36 5.17
N GLU A 377 31.17 -7.11 5.78
CA GLU A 377 32.37 -7.90 5.51
C GLU A 377 32.24 -9.34 6.05
N TYR A 378 31.54 -9.55 7.17
CA TYR A 378 31.22 -10.87 7.67
C TYR A 378 30.34 -11.65 6.68
N GLN A 379 29.26 -11.05 6.18
CA GLN A 379 28.38 -11.67 5.17
C GLN A 379 29.16 -12.07 3.91
N LYS A 380 30.05 -11.20 3.45
CA LYS A 380 30.92 -11.47 2.32
C LYS A 380 31.86 -12.66 2.58
N GLN A 381 32.53 -12.72 3.73
CA GLN A 381 33.37 -13.88 4.09
C GLN A 381 32.54 -15.16 4.24
N PHE A 382 31.37 -15.08 4.86
CA PHE A 382 30.45 -16.20 5.05
C PHE A 382 30.01 -16.79 3.70
N ARG A 383 29.65 -15.93 2.73
CA ARG A 383 29.33 -16.33 1.35
C ARG A 383 30.53 -16.90 0.61
N LEU A 384 31.68 -16.24 0.66
CA LEU A 384 32.91 -16.67 -0.03
C LEU A 384 33.42 -18.03 0.48
N LYS A 385 33.28 -18.30 1.78
CA LYS A 385 33.61 -19.59 2.39
C LYS A 385 32.54 -20.65 2.18
N ARG A 386 31.39 -20.27 1.62
CA ARG A 386 30.22 -21.12 1.40
C ARG A 386 29.78 -21.81 2.68
N CYS A 387 29.74 -21.08 3.81
CA CYS A 387 29.40 -21.71 5.10
C CYS A 387 28.01 -22.34 5.13
N SER A 388 27.07 -21.79 4.35
CA SER A 388 25.75 -22.41 4.13
C SER A 388 25.81 -23.75 3.41
N PHE A 389 26.86 -24.08 2.66
CA PHE A 389 26.94 -25.31 1.86
C PHE A 389 28.01 -26.24 2.43
N MET A 390 27.58 -27.40 2.95
CA MET A 390 28.47 -28.41 3.58
C MET A 390 29.29 -29.23 2.56
N ASP A 391 29.83 -28.61 1.51
CA ASP A 391 30.53 -29.31 0.42
C ASP A 391 31.98 -29.70 0.78
N ASN A 392 32.55 -29.11 1.83
CA ASN A 392 33.99 -29.22 2.15
C ASN A 392 34.32 -30.12 3.37
N GLY A 393 33.34 -30.89 3.89
CA GLY A 393 33.52 -31.72 5.09
C GLY A 393 33.68 -30.94 6.40
N GLU A 394 33.51 -29.61 6.35
CA GLU A 394 33.44 -28.73 7.50
C GLU A 394 31.97 -28.49 7.89
N SER A 395 31.67 -28.50 9.20
CA SER A 395 30.32 -28.19 9.68
C SER A 395 30.01 -26.70 9.54
N PHE A 396 28.72 -26.37 9.43
CA PHE A 396 28.21 -25.00 9.39
C PHE A 396 28.77 -24.14 10.53
N GLU A 397 28.72 -24.64 11.77
CA GLU A 397 29.25 -23.94 12.95
C GLU A 397 30.77 -23.74 12.89
N SER A 398 31.53 -24.75 12.46
CA SER A 398 33.00 -24.65 12.36
C SER A 398 33.40 -23.58 11.34
N CYS A 399 32.69 -23.52 10.20
CA CYS A 399 32.96 -22.53 9.16
C CYS A 399 32.76 -21.10 9.67
N SER A 400 31.59 -20.81 10.25
CA SER A 400 31.27 -19.48 10.76
C SER A 400 32.16 -19.07 11.93
N LYS A 401 32.54 -20.02 12.79
CA LYS A 401 33.47 -19.80 13.90
C LYS A 401 34.87 -19.39 13.42
N LYS A 402 35.42 -20.07 12.39
CA LYS A 402 36.73 -19.69 11.82
C LYS A 402 36.73 -18.26 11.28
N ILE A 403 35.62 -17.83 10.67
CA ILE A 403 35.46 -16.44 10.22
C ILE A 403 35.52 -15.52 11.43
N THR A 404 34.71 -15.74 12.47
CA THR A 404 34.69 -14.87 13.66
C THR A 404 36.02 -14.83 14.42
N ASP A 405 36.72 -15.96 14.53
CA ASP A 405 37.99 -16.05 15.24
C ASP A 405 39.11 -15.26 14.55
N SER A 406 39.04 -15.14 13.22
CA SER A 406 40.01 -14.39 12.40
C SER A 406 39.52 -13.01 11.97
N PHE A 407 38.34 -12.59 12.42
CA PHE A 407 37.69 -11.36 11.97
C PHE A 407 38.35 -10.11 12.56
N GLY A 408 38.96 -9.29 11.71
CA GLY A 408 39.58 -8.04 12.12
C GLY A 408 38.55 -7.01 12.59
N GLY A 409 38.83 -6.32 13.69
CA GLY A 409 37.96 -5.26 14.23
C GLY A 409 36.93 -5.72 15.27
N LEU A 410 36.64 -7.03 15.35
CA LEU A 410 35.70 -7.58 16.32
C LEU A 410 36.31 -7.61 17.73
N ASN A 411 35.64 -6.98 18.71
CA ASN A 411 36.03 -7.15 20.10
C ASN A 411 35.57 -8.53 20.57
N GLN A 412 36.52 -9.46 20.68
CA GLN A 412 36.27 -10.84 21.06
C GLN A 412 35.66 -11.00 22.46
N ALA A 413 35.96 -10.10 23.41
CA ALA A 413 35.38 -10.16 24.75
C ALA A 413 33.90 -9.76 24.73
N ASN A 414 33.56 -8.66 24.07
CA ASN A 414 32.18 -8.20 23.90
C ASN A 414 31.36 -9.20 23.08
N PHE A 415 31.96 -9.77 22.03
CA PHE A 415 31.33 -10.79 21.19
C PHE A 415 30.96 -12.03 22.02
N ARG A 416 31.91 -12.58 22.78
CA ARG A 416 31.66 -13.74 23.63
C ARG A 416 30.56 -13.47 24.64
N ALA A 417 30.60 -12.33 25.33
CA ALA A 417 29.57 -11.94 26.29
C ALA A 417 28.18 -11.82 25.64
N CYS A 418 28.09 -11.32 24.41
CA CYS A 418 26.83 -11.23 23.67
C CYS A 418 26.27 -12.61 23.31
N THR A 419 27.13 -13.56 22.94
CA THR A 419 26.75 -14.94 22.56
C THR A 419 26.57 -15.89 23.76
N GLU A 420 26.74 -15.42 24.99
CA GLU A 420 26.49 -16.26 26.18
C GLU A 420 25.01 -16.63 26.31
N LYS A 421 24.73 -17.81 26.87
CA LYS A 421 23.39 -18.43 26.94
C LYS A 421 22.29 -17.49 27.43
N ASP A 422 22.54 -16.72 28.49
CA ASP A 422 21.54 -15.80 29.07
C ASP A 422 21.20 -14.62 28.14
N ASN A 423 22.16 -14.19 27.31
CA ASN A 423 21.95 -13.14 26.32
C ASN A 423 21.40 -13.71 25.02
N GLU A 424 21.81 -14.92 24.63
CA GLU A 424 21.23 -15.65 23.51
C GLU A 424 19.72 -15.84 23.66
N GLU A 425 19.25 -16.32 24.83
CA GLU A 425 17.80 -16.49 25.06
C GLU A 425 17.05 -15.14 24.97
N LYS A 426 17.65 -14.04 25.45
CA LYS A 426 17.04 -12.70 25.35
C LYS A 426 16.98 -12.20 23.91
N ILE A 427 18.04 -12.41 23.14
CA ILE A 427 18.10 -12.01 21.72
C ILE A 427 17.04 -12.79 20.94
N LEU A 428 16.98 -14.12 21.07
CA LEU A 428 15.98 -14.95 20.39
C LEU A 428 14.55 -14.58 20.81
N LYS A 429 14.34 -14.29 22.09
CA LYS A 429 13.06 -13.78 22.58
C LYS A 429 12.67 -12.48 21.89
N GLN A 430 13.58 -11.51 21.84
CA GLN A 430 13.29 -10.20 21.24
C GLN A 430 13.05 -10.33 19.74
N LEU A 431 13.86 -11.11 19.03
CA LEU A 431 13.67 -11.39 17.60
C LEU A 431 12.31 -12.03 17.33
N SER A 432 11.90 -13.02 18.14
CA SER A 432 10.60 -13.66 17.99
C SER A 432 9.44 -12.70 18.26
N LEU A 433 9.56 -11.79 19.23
CA LEU A 433 8.56 -10.75 19.50
C LEU A 433 8.49 -9.72 18.37
N ASP A 434 9.62 -9.13 17.99
CA ASP A 434 9.74 -8.17 16.88
C ASP A 434 9.19 -8.78 15.58
N GLN A 435 9.54 -10.03 15.30
CA GLN A 435 9.05 -10.78 14.14
C GLN A 435 7.53 -10.91 14.14
N ASN A 436 6.92 -11.20 15.28
CA ASN A 436 5.46 -11.35 15.39
C ASN A 436 4.75 -9.99 15.29
N ASP A 437 5.32 -8.94 15.89
CA ASP A 437 4.76 -7.60 15.84
C ASP A 437 4.80 -7.02 14.41
N MET A 438 5.87 -7.27 13.66
CA MET A 438 6.00 -6.86 12.25
C MET A 438 5.48 -7.92 11.27
N ALA A 439 5.08 -9.07 11.80
CA ALA A 439 4.67 -10.28 11.09
C ALA A 439 5.52 -10.69 9.89
N ILE A 440 6.80 -10.85 10.19
CA ILE A 440 7.75 -11.38 9.24
C ILE A 440 7.65 -12.90 9.26
N PHE A 441 7.38 -13.52 8.11
CA PHE A 441 7.28 -14.98 7.96
C PHE A 441 8.26 -15.56 6.92
N ALA A 442 8.92 -14.69 6.16
CA ALA A 442 9.93 -15.02 5.17
C ALA A 442 10.97 -13.89 5.11
N THR A 443 12.06 -14.10 4.40
CA THR A 443 13.04 -13.04 4.13
C THR A 443 12.33 -11.82 3.55
N SER A 444 12.50 -10.67 4.20
CA SER A 444 11.75 -9.45 3.92
C SER A 444 12.59 -8.22 4.23
N MET A 445 12.34 -7.11 3.52
CA MET A 445 12.92 -5.82 3.87
C MET A 445 11.84 -4.91 4.43
N ILE A 446 12.11 -4.22 5.53
CA ILE A 446 11.23 -3.19 6.07
C ILE A 446 11.82 -1.84 5.70
N VAL A 447 11.05 -0.90 5.16
CA VAL A 447 11.47 0.48 4.89
C VAL A 447 10.45 1.41 5.53
N ASN A 448 10.87 2.26 6.47
CA ASN A 448 10.01 3.20 7.21
C ASN A 448 8.65 2.56 7.62
N THR A 449 8.73 1.41 8.29
CA THR A 449 7.61 0.55 8.78
C THR A 449 6.87 -0.31 7.75
N ARG A 450 7.12 -0.18 6.45
CA ARG A 450 6.51 -1.07 5.44
C ARG A 450 7.30 -2.34 5.24
N VAL A 451 6.62 -3.47 5.26
CA VAL A 451 7.24 -4.76 4.96
C VAL A 451 7.15 -5.07 3.46
N ILE A 452 8.30 -5.37 2.87
CA ILE A 452 8.51 -5.76 1.48
C ILE A 452 8.89 -7.25 1.48
N HIS A 453 8.00 -8.11 1.00
CA HIS A 453 8.20 -9.56 1.02
C HIS A 453 8.61 -10.17 -0.34
N PHE A 454 8.31 -9.51 -1.46
CA PHE A 454 8.44 -10.12 -2.79
C PHE A 454 9.68 -9.65 -3.54
N SER A 455 10.28 -10.59 -4.29
CA SER A 455 11.33 -10.35 -5.29
C SER A 455 12.35 -9.31 -4.85
N LEU A 456 13.05 -9.62 -3.75
CA LEU A 456 14.13 -8.82 -3.17
C LEU A 456 15.31 -8.76 -4.15
N THR A 457 15.14 -7.97 -5.20
CA THR A 457 16.15 -7.65 -6.21
C THR A 457 16.75 -6.30 -5.85
N SER A 458 18.03 -6.12 -6.16
CA SER A 458 18.72 -4.88 -5.79
C SER A 458 18.07 -3.63 -6.40
N PRO A 459 17.59 -3.62 -7.67
CA PRO A 459 16.92 -2.45 -8.25
C PRO A 459 15.64 -2.05 -7.50
N LEU A 460 14.77 -3.02 -7.21
CA LEU A 460 13.53 -2.77 -6.48
C LEU A 460 13.80 -2.23 -5.08
N LEU A 461 14.70 -2.86 -4.33
CA LEU A 461 15.00 -2.42 -2.96
C LEU A 461 15.62 -1.04 -2.94
N ALA A 462 16.49 -0.74 -3.89
CA ALA A 462 17.13 0.55 -4.00
C ALA A 462 16.10 1.64 -4.38
N GLU A 463 15.16 1.36 -5.27
CA GLU A 463 14.03 2.24 -5.59
C GLU A 463 13.18 2.52 -4.35
N VAL A 464 12.76 1.48 -3.62
CA VAL A 464 11.90 1.65 -2.44
C VAL A 464 12.57 2.44 -1.33
N ILE A 465 13.86 2.22 -1.07
CA ILE A 465 14.60 3.00 -0.08
C ILE A 465 14.72 4.47 -0.52
N CYS A 466 14.96 4.71 -1.80
CA CYS A 466 15.02 6.05 -2.36
C CYS A 466 13.67 6.79 -2.29
N ASP A 467 12.56 6.08 -2.43
CA ASP A 467 11.21 6.61 -2.21
C ASP A 467 10.87 6.86 -0.74
N GLY A 468 11.64 6.27 0.19
CA GLY A 468 11.53 6.50 1.62
C GLY A 468 11.95 7.91 2.06
N PHE A 469 12.79 8.60 1.27
CA PHE A 469 13.30 9.92 1.63
C PHE A 469 12.22 10.99 1.51
N ALA A 470 12.26 12.03 2.36
CA ALA A 470 11.42 13.21 2.18
C ALA A 470 11.75 13.96 0.87
N ASP A 471 10.84 14.84 0.43
CA ASP A 471 11.05 15.60 -0.81
C ASP A 471 12.27 16.50 -0.72
N GLY A 472 13.17 16.37 -1.70
CA GLY A 472 14.42 17.14 -1.74
C GLY A 472 15.52 16.67 -0.79
N THR A 473 15.31 15.61 0.00
CA THR A 473 16.35 15.06 0.91
C THR A 473 17.05 13.82 0.36
N ALA A 474 16.53 13.23 -0.74
CA ALA A 474 17.10 12.04 -1.34
C ALA A 474 18.55 12.24 -1.83
N PRO A 475 19.49 11.31 -1.54
CA PRO A 475 20.85 11.34 -2.06
C PRO A 475 20.91 11.28 -3.60
N LYS A 476 22.01 11.76 -4.19
CA LYS A 476 22.18 11.80 -5.66
C LYS A 476 22.00 10.44 -6.34
N VAL A 477 22.41 9.35 -5.68
CA VAL A 477 22.25 7.98 -6.20
C VAL A 477 20.79 7.65 -6.53
N CYS A 478 19.82 8.20 -5.79
CA CYS A 478 18.40 7.96 -6.00
C CYS A 478 17.88 8.47 -7.34
N SER A 479 18.51 9.51 -7.90
CA SER A 479 18.14 10.00 -9.24
C SER A 479 18.49 9.02 -10.36
N CYS A 480 19.49 8.16 -10.14
CA CYS A 480 19.90 7.12 -11.08
C CYS A 480 19.07 5.85 -10.89
N VAL A 481 18.92 5.42 -9.63
CA VAL A 481 18.26 4.17 -9.26
C VAL A 481 16.77 4.14 -9.59
N SER A 482 16.07 5.27 -9.54
CA SER A 482 14.64 5.38 -9.88
C SER A 482 14.27 4.98 -11.31
N GLN A 483 15.27 4.60 -12.12
CA GLN A 483 15.15 4.24 -13.52
C GLN A 483 15.76 2.87 -13.80
N ALA A 484 16.37 2.25 -12.78
CA ALA A 484 16.96 0.94 -12.89
C ALA A 484 15.88 -0.12 -12.72
N SER A 485 15.66 -0.92 -13.76
CA SER A 485 14.71 -2.03 -13.75
C SER A 485 15.40 -3.39 -13.66
N THR A 486 16.71 -3.42 -13.92
CA THR A 486 17.54 -4.63 -13.93
C THR A 486 18.83 -4.46 -13.14
N GLU A 487 19.45 -5.57 -12.74
CA GLU A 487 20.77 -5.57 -12.09
C GLU A 487 21.84 -4.89 -12.97
N ASN A 488 21.71 -4.98 -14.30
CA ASN A 488 22.61 -4.29 -15.24
C ASN A 488 22.44 -2.77 -15.19
N ASP A 489 21.20 -2.28 -15.11
CA ASP A 489 20.94 -0.84 -14.98
C ASP A 489 21.54 -0.29 -13.69
N LEU A 490 21.41 -1.06 -12.60
CA LEU A 490 21.99 -0.71 -11.31
C LEU A 490 23.52 -0.70 -11.35
N ALA A 491 24.15 -1.63 -12.07
CA ALA A 491 25.59 -1.64 -12.30
C ALA A 491 26.07 -0.45 -13.16
N LEU A 492 25.30 -0.03 -14.16
CA LEU A 492 25.56 1.19 -14.95
C LEU A 492 25.44 2.44 -14.08
N CYS A 493 24.46 2.50 -13.17
CA CYS A 493 24.35 3.57 -12.19
C CYS A 493 25.58 3.66 -11.28
N LYS A 494 26.05 2.53 -10.76
CA LYS A 494 27.28 2.46 -9.98
C LYS A 494 28.47 3.03 -10.77
N LYS A 495 28.64 2.58 -12.02
CA LYS A 495 29.71 3.05 -12.91
C LYS A 495 29.65 4.57 -13.12
N CYS A 496 28.47 5.11 -13.42
CA CYS A 496 28.24 6.55 -13.59
C CYS A 496 28.63 7.35 -12.34
N LEU A 497 28.28 6.88 -11.14
CA LEU A 497 28.64 7.54 -9.89
C LEU A 497 30.15 7.45 -9.59
N ASP A 498 30.79 6.33 -9.92
CA ASP A 498 32.22 6.11 -9.65
C ASP A 498 33.11 6.90 -10.63
N THR A 499 32.74 6.98 -11.92
CA THR A 499 33.62 7.50 -12.98
C THR A 499 33.09 8.73 -13.72
N ASN A 500 31.88 9.22 -13.39
CA ASN A 500 31.12 10.21 -14.18
C ASN A 500 30.85 9.79 -15.64
N ASP A 501 30.98 8.49 -15.95
CA ASP A 501 30.65 7.93 -17.26
C ASP A 501 29.24 7.33 -17.20
N CYS A 502 28.27 8.10 -17.68
CA CYS A 502 26.86 7.76 -17.60
C CYS A 502 26.28 7.25 -18.93
N ASP A 503 27.15 6.79 -19.84
CA ASP A 503 26.73 6.17 -21.09
C ASP A 503 25.90 4.91 -20.81
N GLY A 504 24.69 4.87 -21.37
CA GLY A 504 23.77 3.74 -21.27
C GLY A 504 22.95 3.68 -19.98
N VAL A 505 23.14 4.61 -19.03
CA VAL A 505 22.25 4.72 -17.87
C VAL A 505 20.84 5.03 -18.36
N PRO A 506 19.81 4.29 -17.89
CA PRO A 506 18.42 4.61 -18.22
C PRO A 506 18.15 6.09 -17.89
N SER A 507 17.57 6.80 -18.84
CA SER A 507 17.17 8.20 -18.67
C SER A 507 15.65 8.30 -18.67
N GLN A 508 15.07 9.10 -17.78
CA GLN A 508 13.63 9.32 -17.70
C GLN A 508 13.14 9.69 -19.10
N PRO A 509 12.01 9.12 -19.59
CA PRO A 509 11.32 9.76 -20.68
C PRO A 509 11.04 11.19 -20.21
N GLN A 510 11.61 12.17 -20.93
CA GLN A 510 11.44 13.58 -20.62
C GLN A 510 9.95 13.84 -20.45
N VAL A 511 9.50 14.03 -19.20
CA VAL A 511 8.17 14.58 -18.93
C VAL A 511 8.16 15.89 -19.71
N MET A 512 7.31 16.00 -20.73
CA MET A 512 7.16 17.23 -21.50
C MET A 512 7.01 18.36 -20.50
N SER A 513 8.04 19.20 -20.38
CA SER A 513 8.02 20.29 -19.41
C SER A 513 6.76 21.10 -19.66
N GLY A 514 5.99 21.39 -18.62
CA GLY A 514 4.76 22.15 -18.71
C GLY A 514 4.91 23.35 -19.64
N TYR A 515 3.88 23.59 -20.45
CA TYR A 515 3.88 24.62 -21.48
C TYR A 515 4.46 25.95 -20.94
N SER A 516 5.49 26.47 -21.63
CA SER A 516 6.02 27.81 -21.34
C SER A 516 4.87 28.82 -21.27
N ALA A 517 4.93 29.76 -20.32
CA ALA A 517 3.96 30.84 -20.19
C ALA A 517 3.74 31.59 -21.52
N THR A 518 4.77 31.66 -22.37
CA THR A 518 4.68 32.26 -23.71
C THR A 518 3.71 31.51 -24.62
N SER A 519 3.66 30.19 -24.52
CA SER A 519 2.79 29.34 -25.34
C SER A 519 1.32 29.49 -24.94
N VAL A 520 1.04 29.56 -23.63
CA VAL A 520 -0.32 29.77 -23.11
C VAL A 520 -0.83 31.18 -23.47
N ILE A 521 0.02 32.20 -23.32
CA ILE A 521 -0.31 33.58 -23.71
C ILE A 521 -0.56 33.67 -25.22
N GLY A 522 0.25 33.00 -26.04
CA GLY A 522 0.05 32.97 -27.49
C GLY A 522 -1.30 32.36 -27.90
N LEU A 523 -1.72 31.30 -27.21
CA LEU A 523 -3.00 30.63 -27.49
C LEU A 523 -4.20 31.51 -27.10
N LEU A 524 -4.14 32.17 -25.94
CA LEU A 524 -5.17 33.11 -25.48
C LEU A 524 -5.28 34.34 -26.40
N LEU A 525 -4.16 34.87 -26.88
CA LEU A 525 -4.14 35.97 -27.84
C LEU A 525 -4.67 35.55 -29.21
N GLY A 526 -4.36 34.33 -29.66
CA GLY A 526 -4.88 33.76 -30.90
C GLY A 526 -6.41 33.64 -30.86
N VAL A 527 -6.95 33.07 -29.78
CA VAL A 527 -8.40 32.94 -29.58
C VAL A 527 -9.07 34.32 -29.52
N SER A 528 -8.48 35.27 -28.78
CA SER A 528 -8.99 36.64 -28.70
C SER A 528 -9.00 37.36 -30.05
N CYS A 529 -7.98 37.15 -30.90
CA CYS A 529 -7.95 37.69 -32.25
C CYS A 529 -9.05 37.10 -33.13
N VAL A 530 -9.32 35.79 -33.05
CA VAL A 530 -10.40 35.15 -33.81
C VAL A 530 -11.75 35.71 -33.41
N PHE A 531 -12.03 35.86 -32.11
CA PHE A 531 -13.26 36.49 -31.64
C PHE A 531 -13.35 37.96 -32.04
N GLY A 532 -12.25 38.71 -31.98
CA GLY A 532 -12.19 40.11 -32.42
C GLY A 532 -12.47 40.27 -33.91
N VAL A 533 -11.86 39.44 -34.77
CA VAL A 533 -12.11 39.43 -36.22
C VAL A 533 -13.55 39.02 -36.51
N GLY A 534 -14.09 38.02 -35.80
CA GLY A 534 -15.49 37.62 -35.88
C GLY A 534 -16.45 38.76 -35.54
N ALA A 535 -16.19 39.51 -34.46
CA ALA A 535 -17.00 40.65 -34.05
C ALA A 535 -16.94 41.82 -35.06
N VAL A 536 -15.76 42.09 -35.64
CA VAL A 536 -15.62 43.12 -36.69
C VAL A 536 -16.33 42.70 -37.98
N ALA A 537 -16.24 41.42 -38.36
CA ALA A 537 -16.97 40.89 -39.51
C ALA A 537 -18.49 40.97 -39.29
N TYR A 538 -18.96 40.62 -38.09
CA TYR A 538 -20.37 40.67 -37.71
C TYR A 538 -20.94 42.09 -37.73
N THR A 539 -20.20 43.06 -37.19
CA THR A 539 -20.62 44.49 -37.20
C THR A 539 -20.62 45.09 -38.60
N ARG A 540 -19.68 44.69 -39.46
CA ARG A 540 -19.68 45.09 -40.89
C ARG A 540 -20.81 44.44 -41.68
N TYR A 541 -21.16 43.19 -41.36
CA TYR A 541 -22.31 42.50 -41.95
C TYR A 541 -23.62 43.20 -41.59
N GLN A 542 -23.85 43.49 -40.30
CA GLN A 542 -25.01 44.24 -39.81
C GLN A 542 -25.19 45.61 -40.48
N LYS A 543 -24.11 46.38 -40.65
CA LYS A 543 -24.16 47.68 -41.33
C LYS A 543 -24.55 47.58 -42.81
N ARG A 544 -24.25 46.47 -43.50
CA ARG A 544 -24.67 46.25 -44.89
C ARG A 544 -26.15 45.91 -44.97
N GLN A 545 -26.65 45.09 -44.05
CA GLN A 545 -28.06 44.71 -44.01
C GLN A 545 -28.99 45.91 -43.70
N MET A 546 -28.52 46.86 -42.88
CA MET A 546 -29.27 48.10 -42.60
C MET A 546 -29.48 49.03 -43.81
N HIS A 547 -28.70 48.91 -44.89
CA HIS A 547 -28.92 49.73 -46.09
C HIS A 547 -30.04 49.18 -46.99
N ASP A 548 -30.32 47.88 -46.93
CA ASP A 548 -31.38 47.25 -47.73
C ASP A 548 -32.76 47.43 -47.07
N ASP A 549 -32.82 47.38 -45.73
CA ASP A 549 -34.06 47.64 -44.98
C ASP A 549 -34.51 49.11 -45.08
N VAL A 550 -33.56 50.06 -45.09
CA VAL A 550 -33.87 51.49 -45.32
C VAL A 550 -34.39 51.75 -46.73
N ARG A 551 -33.92 50.99 -47.73
CA ARG A 551 -34.44 51.06 -49.11
C ARG A 551 -35.86 50.50 -49.23
N ASN A 552 -36.17 49.42 -48.50
CA ASN A 552 -37.52 48.87 -48.45
C ASN A 552 -38.52 49.82 -47.77
N ILE A 553 -38.12 50.54 -46.73
CA ILE A 553 -38.99 51.53 -46.07
C ILE A 553 -39.21 52.78 -46.93
N LEU A 554 -38.23 53.20 -47.76
CA LEU A 554 -38.42 54.32 -48.69
C LEU A 554 -39.26 53.97 -49.93
N ALA A 555 -39.41 52.68 -50.25
CA ALA A 555 -40.19 52.23 -51.41
C ALA A 555 -41.71 52.31 -51.18
N GLU A 556 -42.17 52.44 -49.93
CA GLU A 556 -43.59 52.57 -49.58
C GLU A 556 -44.15 54.01 -49.74
N TYR A 557 -43.27 54.99 -49.95
CA TYR A 557 -43.64 56.42 -50.09
C TYR A 557 -43.43 57.00 -51.50
N MET A 558 -43.28 56.17 -52.54
CA MET A 558 -43.33 56.66 -53.93
C MET A 558 -44.74 56.50 -54.51
N PRO A 559 -45.37 57.58 -55.02
CA PRO A 559 -46.73 57.53 -55.53
C PRO A 559 -46.81 56.82 -56.89
N LEU A 560 -47.88 56.03 -57.03
CA LEU A 560 -48.27 55.25 -58.21
C LEU A 560 -48.62 56.14 -59.41
N GLU A 561 -48.09 55.80 -60.59
CA GLU A 561 -48.77 56.03 -61.87
C GLU A 561 -49.04 54.67 -62.52
N GLU A 562 -50.30 54.49 -62.90
CA GLU A 562 -50.87 53.33 -63.59
C GLU A 562 -50.21 53.10 -64.95
N VAL A 563 -49.83 51.86 -65.29
CA VAL A 563 -50.11 51.29 -66.63
C VAL A 563 -50.19 49.76 -66.54
N ASN A 564 -51.30 49.25 -67.10
CA ASN A 564 -51.69 47.88 -67.38
C ASN A 564 -50.61 46.94 -67.96
N GLY A 565 -50.76 45.65 -67.65
CA GLY A 565 -50.84 44.65 -68.74
C GLY A 565 -49.98 43.39 -68.61
N MET A 566 -50.71 42.27 -68.57
CA MET A 566 -50.38 40.94 -69.11
C MET A 566 -49.78 39.86 -68.20
N SER A 567 -50.64 38.85 -68.03
CA SER A 567 -50.45 37.43 -67.70
C SER A 567 -49.30 36.71 -68.42
N PHE A 568 -48.66 35.73 -67.77
CA PHE A 568 -48.82 34.30 -68.08
C PHE A 568 -48.10 33.39 -67.05
N SER A 569 -48.33 32.09 -67.16
CA SER A 569 -48.42 31.04 -66.14
C SER A 569 -47.13 30.34 -65.65
N ASN A 570 -47.26 29.74 -64.45
CA ASN A 570 -46.66 28.50 -63.91
C ASN A 570 -46.40 27.40 -64.99
N SER A 571 -45.56 26.37 -64.83
CA SER A 571 -44.71 25.79 -63.77
C SER A 571 -43.79 24.75 -64.44
N ASP A 572 -42.66 24.37 -63.81
CA ASP A 572 -42.34 22.97 -63.44
C ASP A 572 -40.85 22.74 -63.13
N ALA A 573 -40.65 21.94 -62.09
CA ALA A 573 -39.38 21.40 -61.63
C ALA A 573 -39.05 20.08 -62.34
N THR A 574 -37.75 19.78 -62.52
CA THR A 574 -37.30 18.48 -63.04
C THR A 574 -36.25 17.85 -62.13
N SER A 575 -36.52 16.59 -61.83
CA SER A 575 -35.69 15.59 -61.15
C SER A 575 -34.55 15.08 -62.06
N MET A 576 -33.44 14.63 -61.48
CA MET A 576 -32.79 13.36 -61.88
C MET A 576 -31.69 12.94 -60.88
N ARG A 577 -31.78 11.69 -60.41
CA ARG A 577 -30.74 10.90 -59.73
C ARG A 577 -30.69 9.54 -60.41
N THR A 578 -29.48 9.01 -60.65
CA THR A 578 -29.24 7.62 -61.07
C THR A 578 -27.98 7.08 -60.38
N ASN A 579 -28.15 5.93 -59.73
CA ASN A 579 -27.33 4.70 -59.63
C ASN A 579 -25.80 4.81 -59.45
N ALA A 580 -25.19 4.27 -58.39
CA ALA A 580 -25.09 2.87 -57.93
C ALA A 580 -24.09 2.04 -58.75
N ASP A 581 -23.03 1.58 -58.09
CA ASP A 581 -22.34 0.31 -58.38
C ASP A 581 -21.61 -0.20 -57.13
N ARG A 582 -21.54 -1.52 -57.07
CA ARG A 582 -21.09 -2.41 -56.00
C ARG A 582 -20.01 -3.31 -56.59
N GLU A 583 -18.91 -3.57 -55.87
CA GLU A 583 -18.21 -4.85 -55.97
C GLU A 583 -17.29 -5.11 -54.77
N ASP A 584 -17.38 -6.34 -54.27
CA ASP A 584 -16.62 -6.97 -53.19
C ASP A 584 -15.22 -7.42 -53.68
N SER A 585 -14.23 -7.54 -52.78
CA SER A 585 -13.39 -8.75 -52.54
C SER A 585 -11.99 -8.45 -51.99
N ASN A 586 -11.73 -8.99 -50.79
CA ASN A 586 -10.50 -9.61 -50.25
C ASN A 586 -9.12 -9.34 -50.88
N LEU A 587 -8.13 -8.93 -50.06
CA LEU A 587 -6.93 -9.73 -49.71
C LEU A 587 -5.93 -8.94 -48.81
N ILE A 588 -5.51 -9.61 -47.74
CA ILE A 588 -4.37 -9.38 -46.80
C ILE A 588 -4.54 -8.29 -45.74
#